data_AF-A0A922NXS9-F1
#
_entry.id   AF-A0A922NXS9-F1
#
_cell.length_a   1.000
_cell.length_b   1.000
_cell.length_c   1.000
_cell.angle_alpha   90.00
_cell.angle_beta   90.00
_cell.angle_gamma   90.00
#
_symmetry.space_group_name_H-M   'P 1'
#
loop_
_entity.id
_entity.type
_entity.pdbx_description
1 polymer ?
#
loop_
_entity_poly.entity_id
_entity_poly.type
_entity_poly.pdbx_seq_one_letter_code
_entity_poly.pdbx_strand_id
1 'polypeptide(L)'
;MADILLIIVTDNPKRASLALLGCAVERLPSWIRVMSGPEISELQAGAPVLSIWFSDRSYAETLLRERRVEVALDNDFGKHHGRILDWIARRDAAEKEICDAYCAEVASQAEAQAGAGTGAADQHPATTSPPSDLPFTEHPPEPSRQRQSRWT
;
A
#
# COMPACT_ATOMS: atom_id res chain seq x y z
N MET A 1 -2.06 -24.59 13.89
CA MET A 1 -2.76 -23.30 14.02
C MET A 1 -1.71 -22.24 13.82
N ALA A 2 -1.86 -21.34 12.84
CA ALA A 2 -0.89 -20.27 12.66
C ALA A 2 -1.02 -19.31 13.85
N ASP A 3 0.02 -19.16 14.65
CA ASP A 3 0.06 -18.18 15.73
C ASP A 3 -0.12 -16.78 15.11
N ILE A 4 -1.27 -16.16 15.34
CA ILE A 4 -1.47 -14.75 15.01
C ILE A 4 -0.66 -13.96 16.04
N LEU A 5 0.34 -13.23 15.54
CA LEU A 5 1.38 -12.62 16.37
C LEU A 5 1.26 -11.08 16.44
N LEU A 6 0.37 -10.47 15.66
CA LEU A 6 0.02 -9.06 15.78
C LEU A 6 -1.42 -8.84 15.31
N ILE A 7 -2.20 -8.13 16.13
CA ILE A 7 -3.57 -7.74 15.82
C ILE A 7 -3.61 -6.22 15.63
N ILE A 8 -4.07 -5.78 14.47
CA ILE A 8 -4.30 -4.37 14.15
C ILE A 8 -5.79 -4.07 14.36
N VAL A 9 -6.11 -3.15 15.26
CA VAL A 9 -7.49 -2.75 15.54
C VAL A 9 -7.77 -1.40 14.89
N THR A 10 -8.82 -1.33 14.06
CA THR A 10 -9.16 -0.13 13.27
C THR A 10 -10.56 -0.27 12.65
N ASP A 11 -11.30 0.83 12.49
CA ASP A 11 -12.56 0.82 11.71
C ASP A 11 -12.34 0.80 10.20
N ASN A 12 -11.11 1.10 9.73
CA ASN A 12 -10.82 1.16 8.30
C ASN A 12 -9.64 0.24 7.93
N PRO A 13 -9.90 -1.08 7.78
CA PRO A 13 -8.87 -2.07 7.48
C PRO A 13 -8.04 -1.75 6.24
N LYS A 14 -8.70 -1.29 5.17
CA LYS A 14 -8.04 -0.95 3.90
C LYS A 14 -7.07 0.20 4.06
N ARG A 15 -7.47 1.26 4.76
CA ARG A 15 -6.60 2.41 4.99
C ARG A 15 -5.47 2.08 5.96
N ALA A 16 -5.74 1.27 6.99
CA ALA A 16 -4.73 0.81 7.92
C ALA A 16 -3.66 -0.06 7.25
N SER A 17 -4.05 -1.01 6.40
CA SER A 17 -3.09 -1.88 5.72
C SER A 17 -2.17 -1.09 4.79
N LEU A 18 -2.71 -0.11 4.08
CA LEU A 18 -1.92 0.78 3.23
C LEU A 18 -0.99 1.68 4.05
N ALA A 19 -1.51 2.29 5.13
CA ALA A 19 -0.74 3.21 5.95
C ALA A 19 0.40 2.54 6.72
N LEU A 20 0.18 1.33 7.24
CA LEU A 20 1.14 0.62 8.07
C LEU A 20 2.05 -0.31 7.28
N LEU A 21 1.56 -0.94 6.20
CA LEU A 21 2.28 -1.99 5.48
C LEU A 21 2.53 -1.68 4.00
N GLY A 22 1.91 -0.63 3.45
CA GLY A 22 2.00 -0.31 2.04
C GLY A 22 1.37 -1.35 1.12
N CYS A 23 0.45 -2.19 1.61
CA CYS A 23 -0.20 -3.21 0.79
C CYS A 23 -1.71 -3.36 1.10
N ALA A 24 -2.42 -4.02 0.18
CA ALA A 24 -3.83 -4.36 0.35
C ALA A 24 -4.04 -5.37 1.48
N VAL A 25 -5.24 -5.38 2.09
CA VAL A 25 -5.59 -6.25 3.24
C VAL A 25 -5.46 -7.73 2.87
N GLU A 26 -5.78 -8.06 1.62
CA GLU A 26 -5.74 -9.42 1.08
C GLU A 26 -4.31 -9.94 0.90
N ARG A 27 -3.32 -9.05 0.92
CA ARG A 27 -1.88 -9.35 0.79
C ARG A 27 -1.13 -9.27 2.12
N LEU A 28 -1.86 -9.14 3.24
CA LEU A 28 -1.23 -9.10 4.55
C LEU A 28 -0.53 -10.42 4.85
N PRO A 29 0.62 -10.37 5.53
CA PRO A 29 1.27 -11.59 5.96
C PRO A 29 0.40 -12.29 7.02
N SER A 30 0.42 -13.62 7.02
CA SER A 30 -0.46 -14.45 7.86
C SER A 30 -0.30 -14.25 9.38
N TRP A 31 0.79 -13.60 9.82
CA TRP A 31 1.04 -13.29 11.22
C TRP A 31 0.35 -11.99 11.68
N ILE A 32 -0.24 -11.22 10.76
CA ILE A 32 -1.03 -10.02 11.04
C ILE A 32 -2.51 -10.32 10.81
N ARG A 33 -3.35 -9.88 11.75
CA ARG A 33 -4.80 -9.87 11.60
C ARG A 33 -5.34 -8.48 11.83
N VAL A 34 -6.24 -8.01 10.97
CA VAL A 34 -6.95 -6.73 11.16
C VAL A 34 -8.35 -7.03 11.71
N MET A 35 -8.75 -6.31 12.75
CA MET A 35 -10.07 -6.41 13.39
C MET A 35 -10.75 -5.05 13.41
N SER A 36 -12.07 -5.03 13.20
CA SER A 36 -12.87 -3.80 13.11
C SER A 36 -14.23 -3.91 13.78
N GLY A 37 -14.52 -5.04 14.43
CA GLY A 37 -15.86 -5.35 14.94
C GLY A 37 -15.87 -5.98 16.33
N PRO A 38 -16.99 -6.63 16.71
CA PRO A 38 -17.21 -7.15 18.06
C PRO A 38 -16.19 -8.23 18.47
N GLU A 39 -15.49 -8.86 17.52
CA GLU A 39 -14.41 -9.80 17.80
C GLU A 39 -13.27 -9.18 18.64
N ILE A 40 -13.16 -7.85 18.71
CA ILE A 40 -12.22 -7.13 19.58
C ILE A 40 -12.48 -7.47 21.06
N SER A 41 -13.73 -7.71 21.46
CA SER A 41 -14.07 -8.06 22.83
C SER A 41 -13.63 -9.49 23.22
N GLU A 42 -13.27 -10.32 22.23
CA GLU A 42 -12.82 -11.70 22.44
C GLU A 42 -11.29 -11.81 22.61
N LEU A 43 -10.56 -10.68 22.51
CA LEU A 43 -9.11 -10.65 22.65
C LEU A 43 -8.65 -11.20 23.99
N GLN A 44 -7.70 -12.12 23.96
CA GLN A 44 -7.15 -12.74 25.17
C GLN A 44 -6.12 -11.84 25.85
N ALA A 45 -5.91 -12.03 27.15
CA ALA A 45 -4.85 -11.36 27.88
C ALA A 45 -3.48 -11.65 27.23
N GLY A 46 -2.63 -10.63 27.15
CA GLY A 46 -1.32 -10.68 26.51
C GLY A 46 -1.35 -10.63 24.99
N ALA A 47 -2.52 -10.52 24.34
CA ALA A 47 -2.59 -10.41 22.89
C ALA A 47 -1.83 -9.16 22.40
N PRO A 48 -0.96 -9.29 21.38
CA PRO A 48 -0.22 -8.18 20.79
C PRO A 48 -1.14 -7.33 19.92
N VAL A 49 -1.37 -6.08 20.35
CA VAL A 49 -2.33 -5.18 19.73
C VAL A 49 -1.67 -3.87 19.33
N LEU A 50 -1.91 -3.47 18.08
CA LEU A 50 -1.61 -2.14 17.56
C LEU A 50 -2.91 -1.49 17.08
N SER A 51 -3.15 -0.24 17.49
CA SER A 51 -4.36 0.49 17.12
C SER A 51 -4.05 1.68 16.23
N ILE A 52 -4.86 1.90 15.20
CA ILE A 52 -4.75 3.07 14.31
C ILE A 52 -6.13 3.59 13.93
N TRP A 53 -6.33 4.89 14.11
CA TRP A 53 -7.62 5.56 13.93
C TRP A 53 -7.55 6.59 12.81
N PHE A 54 -8.65 6.73 12.06
CA PHE A 54 -8.77 7.66 10.94
C PHE A 54 -9.98 8.59 11.06
N SER A 55 -10.65 8.56 12.21
CA SER A 55 -11.82 9.35 12.55
C SER A 55 -11.87 9.59 14.06
N ASP A 56 -12.54 10.67 14.48
CA ASP A 56 -12.66 11.07 15.90
C ASP A 56 -13.71 10.26 16.68
N ARG A 57 -14.45 9.36 16.01
CA ARG A 57 -15.51 8.54 16.60
C ARG A 57 -15.36 7.09 16.17
N SER A 58 -14.34 6.43 16.68
CA SER A 58 -14.05 5.05 16.31
C SER A 58 -14.82 4.05 17.17
N TYR A 59 -15.57 3.17 16.51
CA TYR A 59 -16.30 2.09 17.18
C TYR A 59 -15.31 1.03 17.69
N ALA A 60 -14.37 0.62 16.84
CA ALA A 60 -13.27 -0.26 17.22
C ALA A 60 -12.42 0.30 18.38
N GLU A 61 -12.18 1.61 18.44
CA GLU A 61 -11.50 2.24 19.58
C GLU A 61 -12.29 2.09 20.87
N THR A 62 -13.61 2.29 20.82
CA THR A 62 -14.48 2.14 21.99
C THR A 62 -14.42 0.72 22.51
N LEU A 63 -14.58 -0.28 21.63
CA LEU A 63 -14.49 -1.70 21.99
C LEU A 63 -13.11 -2.06 22.55
N LEU A 64 -12.03 -1.57 21.92
CA LEU A 64 -10.68 -1.85 22.40
C LEU A 64 -10.41 -1.21 23.76
N ARG A 65 -10.93 0.00 23.99
CA ARG A 65 -10.81 0.70 25.27
C ARG A 65 -11.52 -0.07 26.37
N GLU A 66 -12.75 -0.53 26.12
CA GLU A 66 -13.50 -1.38 27.05
C GLU A 66 -12.74 -2.67 27.34
N ARG A 67 -12.23 -3.34 26.30
CA ARG A 67 -11.48 -4.58 26.47
C ARG A 67 -10.19 -4.40 27.28
N ARG A 68 -9.49 -3.27 27.12
CA ARG A 68 -8.28 -2.94 27.91
C ARG A 68 -8.56 -2.73 29.40
N VAL A 69 -9.80 -2.43 29.78
CA VAL A 69 -10.21 -2.37 31.19
C VAL A 69 -10.37 -3.78 31.77
N GLU A 70 -10.81 -4.74 30.96
CA GLU A 70 -11.07 -6.11 31.39
C GLU A 70 -9.83 -6.99 31.42
N VAL A 71 -8.91 -6.80 30.46
CA VAL A 71 -7.70 -7.62 30.31
C VAL A 71 -6.46 -6.79 29.98
N ALA A 72 -5.31 -7.23 30.46
CA ALA A 72 -4.02 -6.65 30.08
C ALA A 72 -3.64 -7.13 28.67
N LEU A 73 -3.57 -6.21 27.70
CA LEU A 73 -3.12 -6.47 26.34
C LEU A 73 -1.66 -6.02 26.15
N ASP A 74 -0.91 -6.62 25.23
CA ASP A 74 0.42 -6.15 24.85
C ASP A 74 0.29 -4.98 23.86
N ASN A 75 0.33 -3.75 24.39
CA ASN A 75 0.19 -2.51 23.65
C ASN A 75 1.54 -1.82 23.35
N ASP A 76 2.65 -2.57 23.31
CA ASP A 76 3.96 -2.00 23.00
C ASP A 76 4.04 -1.56 21.52
N PHE A 77 3.66 -0.31 21.27
CA PHE A 77 3.66 0.25 19.93
C PHE A 77 5.04 0.19 19.28
N GLY A 78 6.11 0.48 20.03
CA GLY A 78 7.47 0.52 19.49
C GLY A 78 7.93 -0.87 19.02
N LYS A 79 7.71 -1.89 19.85
CA LYS A 79 7.99 -3.29 19.52
C LYS A 79 7.21 -3.76 18.29
N HIS A 80 5.90 -3.53 18.27
CA HIS A 80 5.04 -4.02 17.19
C HIS A 80 5.27 -3.26 15.88
N HIS A 81 5.44 -1.95 15.95
CA HIS A 81 5.77 -1.13 14.79
C HIS A 81 7.16 -1.48 14.23
N GLY A 82 8.16 -1.70 15.10
CA GLY A 82 9.49 -2.16 14.69
C GLY A 82 9.43 -3.47 13.92
N ARG A 83 8.63 -4.44 14.38
CA ARG A 83 8.41 -5.69 13.67
C ARG A 83 7.76 -5.51 12.29
N ILE A 84 6.83 -4.55 12.15
CA ILE A 84 6.24 -4.19 10.85
C ILE A 84 7.32 -3.62 9.93
N LEU A 85 8.12 -2.66 10.41
CA LEU A 85 9.21 -2.06 9.64
C LEU A 85 10.24 -3.08 9.18
N ASP A 86 10.63 -4.01 10.05
CA ASP A 86 11.55 -5.10 9.71
C ASP A 86 10.98 -5.99 8.60
N TRP A 87 9.68 -6.26 8.63
CA TRP A 87 9.02 -7.03 7.59
C TRP A 87 8.95 -6.26 6.27
N ILE A 88 8.63 -4.96 6.29
CA ILE A 88 8.62 -4.10 5.10
C ILE A 88 10.02 -4.08 4.48
N ALA A 89 11.07 -3.86 5.28
CA ALA A 89 12.44 -3.82 4.80
C ALA A 89 12.85 -5.13 4.10
N ARG A 90 12.49 -6.29 4.66
CA ARG A 90 12.73 -7.60 4.02
C ARG A 90 11.94 -7.78 2.73
N ARG A 91 10.67 -7.35 2.71
CA ARG A 91 9.82 -7.42 1.52
C ARG A 91 10.38 -6.56 0.40
N ASP A 92 10.74 -5.31 0.69
CA ASP A 92 11.24 -4.35 -0.28
C ASP A 92 12.61 -4.78 -0.83
N ALA A 93 13.47 -5.37 0.00
CA ALA A 93 14.72 -5.98 -0.44
C ALA A 93 14.48 -7.14 -1.44
N ALA A 94 13.55 -8.04 -1.12
CA ALA A 94 13.20 -9.15 -2.01
C ALA A 94 12.56 -8.67 -3.33
N GLU A 95 11.71 -7.65 -3.29
CA GLU A 95 11.12 -7.05 -4.49
C GLU A 95 12.19 -6.38 -5.36
N LYS A 96 13.15 -5.69 -4.73
CA LYS A 96 14.30 -5.12 -5.44
C LYS A 96 15.13 -6.19 -6.15
N GLU A 97 15.44 -7.31 -5.49
CA GLU A 97 16.21 -8.41 -6.10
C GLU A 97 15.51 -8.97 -7.35
N ILE A 98 14.18 -9.14 -7.29
CA ILE A 98 13.39 -9.62 -8.44
C ILE A 98 13.44 -8.61 -9.59
N CYS A 99 13.25 -7.32 -9.30
CA CYS A 99 13.31 -6.26 -10.31
C CYS A 99 14.71 -6.16 -10.94
N ASP A 100 15.77 -6.23 -10.13
CA ASP A 100 17.14 -6.16 -10.62
C ASP A 100 17.46 -7.36 -11.52
N ALA A 101 17.02 -8.56 -11.16
CA ALA A 101 17.17 -9.77 -11.99
C ALA A 101 16.45 -9.62 -13.33
N TYR A 102 15.19 -9.15 -13.32
CA TYR A 102 14.43 -8.92 -14.54
C TYR A 102 15.08 -7.87 -15.46
N CYS A 103 15.55 -6.75 -14.89
CA CYS A 103 16.26 -5.73 -15.65
C CYS A 103 17.54 -6.25 -16.30
N ALA A 104 18.31 -7.09 -15.58
CA ALA A 104 19.51 -7.72 -16.12
C ALA A 104 19.21 -8.70 -17.27
N GLU A 105 18.13 -9.48 -17.15
CA GLU A 105 17.68 -10.37 -18.22
C GLU A 105 17.27 -9.58 -19.47
N VAL A 106 16.49 -8.52 -19.32
CA VAL A 106 16.05 -7.66 -20.43
C VAL A 106 17.24 -6.97 -21.11
N ALA A 107 18.20 -6.45 -20.33
CA ALA A 107 19.42 -5.84 -20.88
C ALA A 107 20.23 -6.85 -21.70
N SER A 108 20.42 -8.06 -21.16
CA SER A 108 21.16 -9.13 -21.84
C SER A 108 20.49 -9.56 -23.16
N GLN A 109 19.16 -9.61 -23.19
CA GLN A 109 18.40 -9.92 -24.41
C GLN A 109 18.51 -8.80 -25.45
N ALA A 110 18.49 -7.54 -25.03
CA ALA A 110 18.63 -6.39 -25.93
C ALA A 110 20.03 -6.37 -26.59
N GLU A 111 21.09 -6.65 -25.83
CA GLU A 111 22.46 -6.74 -26.37
C GLU A 111 22.62 -7.90 -27.37
N ALA A 112 22.03 -9.07 -27.08
CA ALA A 112 22.04 -10.21 -28.00
C ALA A 112 21.32 -9.90 -29.32
N GLN A 113 20.21 -9.16 -29.27
CA GLN A 113 19.47 -8.73 -30.46
C GLN A 113 20.22 -7.65 -31.26
N ALA A 114 20.90 -6.72 -30.59
CA ALA A 114 21.73 -5.70 -31.25
C ALA A 114 22.94 -6.32 -31.98
N GLY A 115 23.55 -7.37 -31.41
CA GLY A 115 24.64 -8.11 -32.04
C GLY A 115 24.23 -8.99 -33.23
N ALA A 116 22.95 -9.39 -33.32
CA ALA A 116 22.42 -10.16 -34.45
C ALA A 116 21.97 -9.26 -35.63
N GLY A 117 21.81 -7.95 -35.41
CA GLY A 117 21.29 -6.99 -36.40
C GLY A 117 22.33 -6.37 -37.35
N THR A 118 23.63 -6.67 -37.23
CA THR A 118 24.69 -6.05 -38.06
C THR A 118 24.85 -6.71 -39.44
N GLY A 119 23.74 -7.04 -40.09
CA GLY A 119 23.70 -7.78 -41.36
C GLY A 119 22.45 -7.53 -42.20
N ALA A 120 21.97 -6.29 -42.28
CA ALA A 120 21.03 -5.89 -43.33
C ALA A 120 21.28 -4.43 -43.71
N ALA A 121 21.83 -4.26 -44.90
CA ALA A 121 22.08 -2.99 -45.55
C ALA A 121 20.78 -2.17 -45.72
N ASP A 122 20.98 -0.85 -45.67
CA ASP A 122 20.20 0.21 -46.31
C ASP A 122 18.78 -0.14 -46.75
N GLN A 123 17.80 0.40 -46.01
CA GLN A 123 16.58 0.94 -46.60
C GLN A 123 15.95 1.93 -45.61
N HIS A 124 16.21 3.22 -45.83
CA HIS A 124 15.38 4.31 -45.33
C HIS A 124 13.98 4.19 -45.97
N PRO A 125 12.88 4.13 -45.20
CA PRO A 125 11.60 4.64 -45.65
C PRO A 125 11.47 6.11 -45.21
N ALA A 126 10.97 6.90 -46.16
CA ALA A 126 10.75 8.32 -46.09
C ALA A 126 10.03 8.79 -44.81
N THR A 127 10.48 9.94 -44.31
CA THR A 127 9.73 10.84 -43.43
C THR A 127 8.38 11.18 -44.07
N THR A 128 7.30 10.60 -43.58
CA THR A 128 5.94 11.12 -43.76
C THR A 128 5.48 11.75 -42.46
N SER A 129 5.40 13.08 -42.48
CA SER A 129 4.78 13.90 -41.43
C SER A 129 3.37 13.39 -41.10
N PRO A 130 2.95 13.40 -39.82
CA PRO A 130 1.55 13.18 -39.48
C PRO A 130 0.71 14.39 -39.92
N PRO A 131 -0.50 14.19 -40.47
CA PRO A 131 -1.47 15.26 -40.61
C PRO A 131 -1.97 15.69 -39.22
N SER A 132 -1.69 16.94 -38.86
CA SER A 132 -2.37 17.64 -37.77
C SER A 132 -3.81 17.88 -38.16
N ASP A 133 -4.73 17.07 -37.64
CA ASP A 133 -6.15 17.42 -37.52
C ASP A 133 -6.72 16.72 -36.29
N LEU A 134 -6.60 17.41 -35.14
CA LEU A 134 -7.47 17.15 -33.99
C LEU A 134 -8.35 18.39 -33.79
N PRO A 135 -9.68 18.23 -33.74
CA PRO A 135 -10.57 19.33 -33.39
C PRO A 135 -10.30 19.76 -31.95
N PHE A 136 -9.93 21.03 -31.79
CA PHE A 136 -9.85 21.72 -30.51
C PHE A 136 -11.22 21.66 -29.84
N THR A 137 -11.36 20.79 -28.83
CA THR A 137 -12.56 20.76 -27.99
C THR A 137 -12.32 21.75 -26.86
N GLU A 138 -12.92 22.94 -26.96
CA GLU A 138 -12.95 23.92 -25.88
C GLU A 138 -13.53 23.26 -24.62
N HIS A 139 -12.70 23.06 -23.60
CA HIS A 139 -13.18 22.81 -22.26
C HIS A 139 -13.78 24.12 -21.71
N PRO A 140 -15.05 24.12 -21.25
CA PRO A 140 -15.58 25.28 -20.54
C PRO A 140 -14.83 25.49 -19.22
N PRO A 141 -14.59 26.75 -18.80
CA PRO A 141 -13.91 27.04 -17.55
C PRO A 141 -14.74 26.55 -16.35
N GLU A 142 -14.05 25.86 -15.45
CA GLU A 142 -14.56 25.36 -14.18
C GLU A 142 -15.09 26.53 -13.33
N PRO A 143 -16.35 26.48 -12.82
CA PRO A 143 -16.85 27.52 -11.96
C PRO A 143 -16.13 27.50 -10.62
N SER A 144 -15.42 28.59 -10.35
CA SER A 144 -14.73 28.95 -9.12
C SER A 144 -15.58 28.61 -7.90
N ARG A 145 -15.19 27.59 -7.12
CA ARG A 145 -15.80 27.33 -5.81
C ARG A 145 -15.46 28.47 -4.86
N GLN A 146 -16.44 29.36 -4.70
CA GLN A 146 -16.45 30.44 -3.74
C GLN A 146 -16.30 29.84 -2.33
N ARG A 147 -15.14 30.09 -1.72
CA ARG A 147 -14.81 29.72 -0.34
C ARG A 147 -15.63 30.62 0.61
N GLN A 148 -16.85 30.23 0.95
CA GLN A 148 -17.59 30.90 2.02
C GLN A 148 -17.08 30.43 3.37
N SER A 149 -16.12 31.18 3.88
CA SER A 149 -15.80 31.24 5.30
C SER A 149 -16.98 31.89 6.02
N ARG A 150 -17.74 31.15 6.83
CA ARG A 150 -18.57 31.72 7.88
C ARG A 150 -18.21 31.07 9.21
N TRP A 151 -17.44 31.82 9.98
CA TRP A 151 -17.38 31.70 11.43
C TRP A 151 -18.46 32.61 12.00
N THR A 152 -19.40 32.03 12.74
CA THR A 152 -20.15 32.66 13.84
C THR A 152 -20.51 31.56 14.81
#